data_AF-M3HWZ3-F1
#
_entry.id   AF-M3HWZ3-F1
#
_cell.length_a   1.000
_cell.length_b   1.000
_cell.length_c   1.000
_cell.angle_alpha   90.00
_cell.angle_beta   90.00
_cell.angle_gamma   90.00
#
_symmetry.space_group_name_H-M   'P 1'
#
loop_
_entity.id
_entity.type
_entity.pdbx_description
1 polymer ?
#
loop_
_entity_poly.entity_id
_entity_poly.type
_entity_poly.pdbx_seq_one_letter_code
_entity_poly.pdbx_strand_id
1 'polypeptide(L)'
;MFFSCFLADIDTVSKKIVYSSGGHPPQFFLSEDLVLGLDRTGSLLGLDLNNQYDIFKLSYQYGDRLFLFTDGIYEEFNSDKQQFGEFAVQEILAKKFSEPMEETIPAILQKLIDHLGQQKIQDDITAILIALDFPHL
;
A
#
# COMPACT_ATOMS: atom_id res chain seq x y z
N MET A 1 -0.71 -16.82 18.30
CA MET A 1 -1.31 -15.65 17.63
C MET A 1 -0.45 -15.39 16.41
N PHE A 2 -1.06 -15.23 15.24
CA PHE A 2 -0.37 -14.87 14.01
C PHE A 2 -0.95 -13.57 13.46
N PHE A 3 -0.15 -12.82 12.72
CA PHE A 3 -0.57 -11.55 12.11
C PHE A 3 0.29 -11.24 10.88
N SER A 4 -0.23 -10.39 10.00
CA SER A 4 0.52 -9.87 8.87
C SER A 4 1.24 -8.57 9.24
N CYS A 5 2.37 -8.29 8.61
CA CYS A 5 3.12 -7.05 8.84
C CYS A 5 3.92 -6.66 7.61
N PHE A 6 3.97 -5.37 7.32
CA PHE A 6 4.93 -4.77 6.40
C PHE A 6 5.83 -3.81 7.18
N LEU A 7 7.14 -3.90 6.97
CA LEU A 7 8.14 -3.03 7.58
C LEU A 7 9.01 -2.42 6.48
N ALA A 8 9.14 -1.10 6.48
CA ALA A 8 10.07 -0.37 5.63
C ALA A 8 10.94 0.59 6.44
N ASP A 9 12.22 0.59 6.12
CA ASP A 9 13.22 1.57 6.55
C ASP A 9 13.56 2.46 5.36
N ILE A 10 13.43 3.78 5.54
CA ILE A 10 13.61 4.79 4.48
C ILE A 10 14.84 5.62 4.85
N ASP A 11 15.97 5.34 4.20
CA ASP A 11 17.19 6.12 4.32
C ASP A 11 17.11 7.34 3.39
N THR A 12 16.86 8.50 4.01
CA THR A 12 16.70 9.78 3.32
C THR A 12 18.01 10.40 2.83
N VAL A 13 19.16 9.90 3.33
CA VAL A 13 20.49 10.37 2.92
C VAL A 13 20.95 9.61 1.67
N SER A 14 20.87 8.27 1.70
CA SER A 14 21.30 7.44 0.57
C SER A 14 20.21 7.18 -0.48
N LYS A 15 18.98 7.67 -0.22
CA LYS A 15 17.78 7.49 -1.04
C LYS A 15 17.46 6.03 -1.33
N LYS A 16 17.37 5.24 -0.25
CA LYS A 16 17.09 3.81 -0.32
C LYS A 16 15.95 3.44 0.60
N ILE A 17 15.10 2.54 0.13
CA ILE A 17 14.10 1.87 0.94
C ILE A 17 14.54 0.43 1.08
N VAL A 18 14.57 -0.05 2.31
CA VAL A 18 14.78 -1.45 2.66
C VAL A 18 13.49 -1.95 3.28
N TYR A 19 12.93 -3.05 2.78
CA TYR A 19 11.67 -3.56 3.32
C TYR A 19 11.67 -5.09 3.49
N SER A 20 10.76 -5.53 4.36
CA SER A 20 10.42 -6.93 4.58
C SER A 20 8.93 -7.03 4.91
N SER A 21 8.27 -8.11 4.49
CA SER A 21 6.83 -8.28 4.63
C SER A 21 6.48 -9.71 5.01
N GLY A 22 5.84 -9.86 6.16
CA GLY A 22 5.40 -11.15 6.67
C GLY A 22 3.93 -11.38 6.41
N GLY A 23 3.64 -12.06 5.29
CA GLY A 23 2.28 -12.45 4.89
C GLY A 23 1.30 -11.30 4.65
N HIS A 24 1.77 -10.05 4.64
CA HIS A 24 0.95 -8.87 4.38
C HIS A 24 0.68 -8.72 2.87
N PRO A 25 -0.46 -8.15 2.46
CA PRO A 25 -0.71 -7.82 1.06
C PRO A 25 0.43 -6.98 0.47
N PRO A 26 0.70 -7.09 -0.85
CA PRO A 26 1.67 -6.23 -1.51
C PRO A 26 1.39 -4.75 -1.24
N GLN A 27 2.42 -3.99 -0.93
CA GLN A 27 2.32 -2.53 -0.80
C GLN A 27 2.76 -1.88 -2.12
N PHE A 28 2.57 -0.58 -2.32
CA PHE A 28 2.92 0.04 -3.61
C PHE A 28 3.99 1.11 -3.50
N PHE A 29 5.03 0.95 -4.31
CA PHE A 29 5.96 2.03 -4.64
C PHE A 29 5.49 2.70 -5.93
N LEU A 30 5.46 4.02 -5.93
CA LEU A 30 4.96 4.84 -7.03
C LEU A 30 6.09 5.72 -7.54
N SER A 31 6.31 5.66 -8.85
CA SER A 31 7.16 6.57 -9.62
C SER A 31 6.39 7.06 -10.85
N GLU A 32 6.95 8.03 -11.57
CA GLU A 32 6.27 8.77 -12.65
C GLU A 32 5.43 7.90 -13.59
N ASP A 33 6.01 6.79 -14.04
CA ASP A 33 5.36 5.86 -14.99
C ASP A 33 5.18 4.45 -14.41
N LEU A 34 5.31 4.28 -13.08
CA LEU A 34 5.38 2.95 -12.47
C LEU A 34 4.62 2.87 -11.15
N VAL A 35 3.68 1.95 -11.10
CA VAL A 35 3.13 1.40 -9.84
C VAL A 35 3.74 0.02 -9.64
N LEU A 36 4.67 -0.08 -8.71
CA LEU A 36 5.39 -1.31 -8.40
C LEU A 36 4.85 -1.95 -7.11
N GLY A 37 4.40 -3.20 -7.20
CA GLY A 37 4.06 -4.01 -6.04
C GLY A 37 5.31 -4.41 -5.25
N LEU A 38 5.28 -4.18 -3.95
CA LEU A 38 6.27 -4.61 -2.97
C LEU A 38 5.75 -5.88 -2.30
N ASP A 39 6.04 -7.02 -2.93
CA ASP A 39 5.50 -8.32 -2.55
C ASP A 39 5.93 -8.78 -1.14
N ARG A 40 5.14 -9.70 -0.59
CA ARG A 40 5.50 -10.42 0.65
C ARG A 40 6.84 -11.14 0.52
N THR A 41 7.59 -11.17 1.60
CA THR A 41 8.95 -11.72 1.67
C THR A 41 9.04 -12.94 2.59
N GLY A 42 7.91 -13.33 3.20
CA GLY A 42 7.77 -14.50 4.05
C GLY A 42 6.30 -14.76 4.40
N SER A 43 6.04 -15.82 5.18
CA SER A 43 4.71 -16.17 5.68
C SER A 43 4.22 -15.19 6.77
N LEU A 44 3.01 -15.39 7.29
CA LEU A 44 2.52 -14.64 8.45
C LEU A 44 3.45 -14.81 9.67
N LEU A 45 3.59 -13.75 10.46
CA LEU A 45 4.37 -13.79 11.70
C LEU A 45 3.71 -14.73 12.69
N GLY A 46 4.51 -15.55 13.38
CA GLY A 46 4.03 -16.51 14.38
C GLY A 46 3.41 -17.80 13.82
N LEU A 47 3.38 -17.98 12.48
CA LEU A 47 2.88 -19.21 11.85
C LEU A 47 3.94 -20.31 11.82
N ASP A 48 5.19 -19.96 11.53
CA ASP A 48 6.37 -20.83 11.67
C ASP A 48 7.50 -20.06 12.36
N LEU A 49 8.02 -20.63 13.45
CA LEU A 49 9.11 -20.06 14.24
C LEU A 49 10.46 -20.11 13.52
N ASN A 50 10.58 -20.95 12.49
CA ASN A 50 11.78 -21.04 11.64
C ASN A 50 11.67 -20.17 10.38
N ASN A 51 10.55 -19.46 10.18
CA ASN A 51 10.38 -18.65 8.99
C ASN A 51 11.43 -17.54 8.94
N GLN A 52 12.08 -17.40 7.78
CA GLN A 52 12.97 -16.29 7.47
C GLN A 52 12.25 -15.35 6.51
N TYR A 53 12.46 -14.05 6.69
CA TYR A 53 11.87 -13.04 5.84
C TYR A 53 12.96 -12.43 4.98
N ASP A 54 12.78 -12.49 3.67
CA ASP A 54 13.73 -11.86 2.76
C ASP A 54 13.68 -10.33 2.93
N ILE A 55 14.81 -9.71 2.61
CA ILE A 55 14.97 -8.25 2.64
C ILE A 55 15.19 -7.76 1.22
N PHE A 56 14.32 -6.85 0.79
CA PHE A 56 14.40 -6.23 -0.51
C PHE A 56 14.83 -4.77 -0.37
N LYS A 57 15.49 -4.27 -1.42
CA LYS A 57 16.01 -2.91 -1.47
C LYS A 57 15.63 -2.27 -2.80
N LEU A 58 15.16 -1.04 -2.74
CA LEU A 58 14.99 -0.20 -3.91
C LEU A 58 15.57 1.19 -3.66
N SER A 59 16.00 1.84 -4.74
CA SER A 59 16.36 3.25 -4.74
C SER A 59 15.17 4.07 -5.19
N TYR A 60 15.08 5.31 -4.70
CA TYR A 60 14.02 6.24 -5.08
C TYR A 60 14.59 7.59 -5.53
N GLN A 61 13.79 8.35 -6.25
CA GLN A 61 14.01 9.74 -6.62
C GLN A 61 13.04 10.66 -5.88
N TYR A 62 13.38 11.95 -5.84
CA TYR A 62 12.47 12.92 -5.24
C TYR A 62 11.16 13.00 -6.04
N GLY A 63 10.03 13.03 -5.33
CA GLY A 63 8.69 12.97 -5.91
C GLY A 63 8.10 11.55 -6.02
N ASP A 64 8.91 10.50 -5.87
CA ASP A 64 8.39 9.14 -5.73
C ASP A 64 7.56 9.02 -4.44
N ARG A 65 6.65 8.06 -4.39
CA ARG A 65 5.74 7.87 -3.26
C ARG A 65 5.70 6.42 -2.81
N LEU A 66 5.46 6.21 -1.51
CA LEU A 66 5.20 4.89 -0.93
C LEU A 66 3.77 4.87 -0.38
N PHE A 67 2.96 3.93 -0.85
CA PHE A 67 1.59 3.72 -0.40
C PHE A 67 1.50 2.42 0.41
N LEU A 68 1.18 2.57 1.69
CA LEU A 68 1.02 1.49 2.65
C LEU A 68 -0.43 1.40 3.10
N PHE A 69 -0.97 0.19 3.26
CA PHE A 69 -2.39 -0.01 3.55
C PHE A 69 -2.67 -1.40 4.12
N THR A 70 -3.82 -1.54 4.78
CA THR A 70 -4.39 -2.84 5.18
C THR A 70 -5.37 -3.38 4.13
N ASP A 71 -5.56 -4.70 4.11
CA ASP A 71 -6.47 -5.44 3.23
C ASP A 71 -7.90 -4.88 3.21
N GLY A 72 -8.39 -4.36 4.33
CA GLY A 72 -9.70 -3.69 4.40
C GLY A 72 -9.90 -2.58 3.36
N ILE A 73 -8.85 -1.98 2.78
CA ILE A 73 -9.02 -0.98 1.71
C ILE A 73 -9.57 -1.58 0.39
N TYR A 74 -9.37 -2.88 0.15
CA TYR A 74 -9.76 -3.55 -1.09
C TYR A 74 -10.57 -4.83 -0.89
N GLU A 75 -10.67 -5.36 0.32
CA GLU A 75 -11.48 -6.55 0.68
C GLU A 75 -12.93 -6.23 1.08
N GLU A 76 -13.44 -5.09 0.64
CA GLU A 76 -14.82 -4.65 0.85
C GLU A 76 -15.75 -5.15 -0.26
N PHE A 77 -16.93 -5.66 0.13
CA PHE A 77 -17.91 -6.23 -0.79
C PHE A 77 -19.15 -5.36 -0.94
N ASN A 78 -19.64 -5.21 -2.17
CA ASN A 78 -20.93 -4.55 -2.44
C ASN A 78 -22.12 -5.50 -2.23
N SER A 79 -23.35 -5.03 -2.47
CA SER A 79 -24.57 -5.83 -2.32
C SER A 79 -24.62 -7.08 -3.21
N ASP A 80 -23.93 -7.04 -4.35
CA ASP A 80 -23.83 -8.15 -5.30
C ASP A 80 -22.69 -9.12 -4.96
N LYS A 81 -22.05 -8.94 -3.78
CA LYS A 81 -20.88 -9.68 -3.31
C LYS A 81 -19.67 -9.56 -4.24
N GLN A 82 -19.57 -8.44 -4.94
CA GLN A 82 -18.38 -8.10 -5.72
C GLN A 82 -17.42 -7.32 -4.83
N GLN A 83 -16.17 -7.79 -4.78
CA GLN A 83 -15.09 -7.14 -4.06
C GLN A 83 -14.65 -5.86 -4.78
N PHE A 84 -14.26 -4.82 -4.03
CA PHE A 84 -13.69 -3.59 -4.60
C PHE A 84 -12.41 -3.88 -5.39
N GLY A 85 -11.51 -4.65 -4.78
CA GLY A 85 -10.36 -5.27 -5.43
C GLY A 85 -9.13 -4.38 -5.55
N GLU A 86 -7.96 -5.01 -5.45
CA GLU A 86 -6.65 -4.35 -5.48
C GLU A 86 -6.42 -3.55 -6.78
N PHE A 87 -6.93 -4.06 -7.91
CA PHE A 87 -6.79 -3.40 -9.20
C PHE A 87 -7.43 -1.99 -9.22
N ALA A 88 -8.58 -1.80 -8.55
CA ALA A 88 -9.23 -0.50 -8.47
C ALA A 88 -8.36 0.53 -7.72
N VAL A 89 -7.65 0.08 -6.68
CA VAL A 89 -6.68 0.90 -5.95
C VAL A 89 -5.49 1.25 -6.84
N GLN A 90 -4.85 0.25 -7.46
CA GLN A 90 -3.70 0.44 -8.34
C GLN A 90 -4.01 1.41 -9.50
N GLU A 91 -5.21 1.31 -10.09
CA GLU A 91 -5.63 2.17 -11.19
C GLU A 91 -5.73 3.64 -10.75
N ILE A 92 -6.20 3.89 -9.53
CA ILE A 92 -6.26 5.25 -8.96
C ILE A 92 -4.85 5.75 -8.64
N LEU A 93 -4.00 4.93 -8.04
CA LEU A 93 -2.60 5.29 -7.75
C LEU A 93 -1.86 5.70 -9.03
N ALA A 94 -2.04 4.96 -10.12
CA ALA A 94 -1.46 5.28 -11.42
C ALA A 94 -2.01 6.60 -12.00
N LYS A 95 -3.33 6.81 -11.98
CA LYS A 95 -3.97 8.02 -12.53
C LYS A 95 -3.65 9.29 -11.75
N LYS A 96 -3.50 9.17 -10.43
CA LYS A 96 -3.33 10.30 -9.50
C LYS A 96 -1.86 10.64 -9.20
N PHE A 97 -0.89 9.94 -9.79
CA PHE A 97 0.52 10.17 -9.48
C PHE A 97 0.96 11.61 -9.75
N SER A 98 0.56 12.19 -10.89
CA SER A 98 0.90 13.58 -11.25
C SER A 98 0.03 14.65 -10.58
N GLU A 99 -0.93 14.24 -9.75
CA GLU A 99 -1.82 15.15 -9.01
C GLU A 99 -1.29 15.38 -7.57
N PRO A 100 -1.81 16.40 -6.85
CA PRO A 100 -1.49 16.60 -5.44
C PRO A 100 -1.70 15.32 -4.63
N MET A 101 -0.71 14.94 -3.83
CA MET A 101 -0.72 13.65 -3.12
C MET A 101 -1.92 13.53 -2.17
N GLU A 102 -2.36 14.66 -1.61
CA GLU A 102 -3.45 14.78 -0.66
C GLU A 102 -4.80 14.36 -1.26
N GLU A 103 -4.93 14.37 -2.58
CA GLU A 103 -6.14 13.95 -3.30
C GLU A 103 -6.19 12.43 -3.56
N THR A 104 -5.07 11.73 -3.41
CA THR A 104 -4.97 10.30 -3.77
C THR A 104 -5.79 9.41 -2.85
N ILE A 105 -5.60 9.51 -1.53
CA ILE A 105 -6.36 8.71 -0.56
C ILE A 105 -7.86 9.04 -0.60
N PRO A 106 -8.28 10.33 -0.60
CA PRO A 106 -9.69 10.68 -0.77
C PRO A 106 -10.32 10.10 -2.04
N ALA A 107 -9.60 10.08 -3.16
CA ALA A 107 -10.11 9.48 -4.40
C ALA A 107 -10.33 7.97 -4.28
N ILE A 108 -9.42 7.24 -3.60
CA ILE A 108 -9.58 5.81 -3.31
C ILE A 108 -10.82 5.58 -2.43
N LEU A 109 -10.93 6.33 -1.33
CA LEU A 109 -12.05 6.19 -0.39
C LEU A 109 -13.38 6.56 -1.04
N GLN A 110 -13.44 7.60 -1.87
CA GLN A 110 -14.65 7.96 -2.59
C GLN A 110 -15.08 6.85 -3.55
N LYS A 111 -14.14 6.31 -4.33
CA LYS A 111 -14.40 5.19 -5.25
C LYS A 111 -14.90 3.95 -4.49
N LEU A 112 -14.33 3.67 -3.31
CA LEU A 112 -14.77 2.58 -2.44
C LEU A 112 -16.20 2.82 -1.92
N ILE A 113 -16.52 4.02 -1.45
CA ILE A 113 -17.87 4.37 -0.99
C ILE A 113 -18.89 4.23 -2.12
N ASP A 114 -18.54 4.70 -3.32
CA ASP A 114 -19.39 4.56 -4.51
C ASP A 114 -19.62 3.08 -4.86
N HIS A 115 -18.60 2.23 -4.71
CA HIS A 115 -18.69 0.78 -4.91
C HIS A 115 -19.58 0.10 -3.86
N LEU A 116 -19.46 0.48 -2.59
CA LEU A 116 -20.27 -0.05 -1.50
C LEU A 116 -21.75 0.35 -1.61
N GLY A 117 -22.02 1.55 -2.13
CA GLY A 117 -23.37 2.10 -2.23
C GLY A 117 -24.02 2.26 -0.84
N GLN A 118 -24.98 1.40 -0.52
CA GLN A 118 -25.65 1.40 0.80
C GLN A 118 -25.01 0.44 1.81
N GLN A 119 -24.03 -0.36 1.39
CA GLN A 119 -23.29 -1.24 2.29
C GLN A 119 -22.42 -0.40 3.23
N LYS A 120 -22.25 -0.89 4.45
CA LYS A 120 -21.29 -0.33 5.40
C LYS A 120 -19.91 -0.92 5.11
N ILE A 121 -18.88 -0.20 5.55
CA ILE A 121 -17.52 -0.73 5.67
C ILE A 121 -17.56 -1.97 6.58
N GLN A 122 -16.92 -3.04 6.13
CA GLN A 122 -16.95 -4.36 6.73
C GLN A 122 -15.67 -4.67 7.53
N ASP A 123 -14.56 -4.03 7.18
CA ASP A 123 -13.26 -4.23 7.81
C ASP A 123 -12.55 -2.91 8.13
N ASP A 124 -11.51 -2.97 8.96
CA ASP A 124 -10.72 -1.80 9.34
C ASP A 124 -9.82 -1.34 8.19
N ILE A 125 -10.01 -0.08 7.77
CA ILE A 125 -9.23 0.54 6.69
C ILE A 125 -8.13 1.40 7.28
N THR A 126 -6.89 1.06 6.96
CA THR A 126 -5.72 1.91 7.19
C THR A 126 -5.03 2.20 5.86
N ALA A 127 -4.67 3.46 5.61
CA ALA A 127 -3.92 3.88 4.44
C ALA A 127 -2.95 5.01 4.81
N ILE A 128 -1.73 4.93 4.30
CA ILE A 128 -0.66 5.90 4.49
C ILE A 128 -0.01 6.14 3.13
N LEU A 129 0.08 7.41 2.73
CA LEU A 129 0.82 7.82 1.55
C LEU A 129 1.98 8.70 1.99
N ILE A 130 3.20 8.31 1.63
CA ILE A 130 4.44 8.98 1.99
C ILE A 130 5.05 9.55 0.71
N ALA A 131 5.26 10.86 0.65
CA ALA A 131 6.06 11.48 -0.39
C ALA A 131 7.55 11.43 -0.02
N LEU A 132 8.38 11.02 -0.97
CA LEU A 132 9.81 10.89 -0.79
C LEU A 132 10.49 12.16 -1.33
N ASP A 133 10.23 13.29 -0.69
CA ASP A 133 10.65 14.61 -1.18
C ASP A 133 11.97 15.10 -0.60
N PHE A 134 12.45 16.23 -1.14
CA PHE A 134 13.60 16.93 -0.59
C PHE A 134 13.31 17.33 0.86
N PRO A 135 14.26 17.13 1.80
CA PRO A 135 14.10 17.67 3.13
C PRO A 135 13.96 19.19 3.04
N HIS A 136 12.84 19.72 3.53
CA HIS A 136 12.68 21.15 3.75
C HIS A 136 13.65 21.56 4.86
N LEU A 137 14.72 22.26 4.48
CA LEU A 137 15.64 22.93 5.42
C LEU A 137 14.98 24.15 6.05
#